data_AF-A0A317FT97-F1
#
_entry.id   AF-A0A317FT97-F1
#
_cell.length_a   1.000
_cell.length_b   1.000
_cell.length_c   1.000
_cell.angle_alpha   90.00
_cell.angle_beta   90.00
_cell.angle_gamma   90.00
#
_symmetry.space_group_name_H-M   'P 1'
#
loop_
_entity.id
_entity.type
_entity.pdbx_description
1 polymer ?
#
loop_
_entity_poly.entity_id
_entity_poly.type
_entity_poly.pdbx_seq_one_letter_code
_entity_poly.pdbx_strand_id
1 'polypeptide(L)'
;MQTTVIYFGLAINWLLLIVSVLLAMFSKFKHTQFKQGLYRFLNVALIVHFVIAVMLVFSSTAISGLITLSLLVIALQLVCNVICYKSVKRRQARVKPSLDHFSMD
;
A
#
# COMPACT_ATOMS: atom_id res chain seq x y z
N MET A 1 -22.77 -11.89 -15.30
CA MET A 1 -22.06 -10.59 -15.34
C MET A 1 -21.41 -10.23 -13.99
N GLN A 2 -22.07 -10.48 -12.85
CA GLN A 2 -21.47 -10.21 -11.53
C GLN A 2 -20.19 -11.02 -11.27
N THR A 3 -20.17 -12.30 -11.63
CA THR A 3 -19.00 -13.18 -11.48
C THR A 3 -17.80 -12.71 -12.30
N THR A 4 -18.00 -12.32 -13.56
CA THR A 4 -16.93 -11.79 -14.42
C THR A 4 -16.32 -10.50 -13.86
N VAL A 5 -17.14 -9.61 -13.28
CA VAL A 5 -16.66 -8.37 -12.64
C VAL A 5 -15.79 -8.69 -11.42
N ILE A 6 -16.17 -9.68 -10.61
CA ILE A 6 -15.40 -10.10 -9.43
C ILE A 6 -14.04 -10.69 -9.84
N TYR A 7 -13.98 -11.55 -10.86
CA TYR A 7 -12.71 -12.10 -11.34
C TYR A 7 -11.79 -11.05 -11.93
N PHE A 8 -12.32 -10.11 -12.72
CA PHE A 8 -11.56 -8.95 -13.21
C PHE A 8 -11.05 -8.08 -12.05
N GLY A 9 -11.90 -7.82 -11.05
CA GLY A 9 -11.51 -7.11 -9.84
C GLY A 9 -10.37 -7.82 -9.11
N LEU A 10 -10.42 -9.16 -9.00
CA LEU A 10 -9.37 -9.96 -8.40
C LEU A 10 -8.05 -9.86 -9.17
N ALA A 11 -8.09 -9.90 -10.50
CA ALA A 11 -6.91 -9.76 -11.35
C ALA A 11 -6.26 -8.39 -11.19
N ILE A 12 -7.06 -7.31 -11.17
CA ILE A 12 -6.59 -5.95 -10.89
C ILE A 12 -5.98 -5.87 -9.49
N ASN A 13 -6.59 -6.54 -8.50
CA ASN A 13 -6.09 -6.62 -7.13
C ASN A 13 -4.66 -7.16 -7.08
N TRP A 14 -4.41 -8.28 -7.75
CA TRP A 14 -3.08 -8.89 -7.81
C TRP A 14 -2.07 -8.04 -8.57
N LEU A 15 -2.47 -7.44 -9.69
CA LEU A 15 -1.60 -6.55 -10.47
C LEU A 15 -1.19 -5.33 -9.64
N LEU A 16 -2.13 -4.72 -8.92
CA LEU A 16 -1.89 -3.55 -8.07
C LEU A 16 -0.94 -3.86 -6.91
N LEU A 17 -1.05 -5.05 -6.34
CA LEU A 17 -0.13 -5.54 -5.31
C LEU A 17 1.29 -5.71 -5.88
N ILE A 18 1.44 -6.35 -7.05
CA ILE A 18 2.76 -6.53 -7.70
C ILE A 18 3.41 -5.17 -7.95
N VAL A 19 2.67 -4.21 -8.50
CA VAL A 19 3.15 -2.84 -8.72
C VAL A 19 3.54 -2.18 -7.39
N SER A 20 2.74 -2.34 -6.35
CA SER A 20 3.02 -1.81 -5.01
C SER A 20 4.33 -2.36 -4.43
N VAL A 21 4.58 -3.67 -4.55
CA VAL A 21 5.82 -4.32 -4.10
C VAL A 21 7.02 -3.83 -4.91
N LEU A 22 6.92 -3.77 -6.25
CA LEU A 22 8.00 -3.28 -7.11
C LEU A 22 8.37 -1.83 -6.76
N LEU A 23 7.37 -0.95 -6.64
CA LEU A 23 7.60 0.44 -6.29
C LEU A 23 8.17 0.58 -4.87
N ALA A 24 7.71 -0.21 -3.90
CA ALA A 24 8.26 -0.23 -2.55
C ALA A 24 9.75 -0.62 -2.55
N MET A 25 10.14 -1.62 -3.34
CA MET A 25 11.53 -2.05 -3.54
C MET A 25 12.38 -0.94 -4.17
N PHE A 26 11.91 -0.33 -5.27
CA PHE A 26 12.61 0.77 -5.93
C PHE A 26 12.69 2.05 -5.07
N SER A 27 11.76 2.23 -4.13
CA SER A 27 11.75 3.39 -3.24
C SER A 27 13.02 3.50 -2.40
N LYS A 28 13.70 2.38 -2.10
CA LYS A 28 14.93 2.37 -1.31
C LYS A 28 15.99 3.32 -1.87
N PHE A 29 16.04 3.46 -3.20
CA PHE A 29 17.06 4.21 -3.93
C PHE A 29 16.67 5.65 -4.32
N LYS A 30 15.38 6.03 -4.22
CA LYS A 30 14.88 7.31 -4.77
C LYS A 30 14.71 8.44 -3.73
N HIS A 31 14.59 9.67 -4.25
CA HIS A 31 14.43 10.93 -3.51
C HIS A 31 13.17 10.98 -2.60
N THR A 32 13.18 11.90 -1.64
CA THR A 32 12.12 12.10 -0.64
C THR A 32 10.74 12.41 -1.23
N GLN A 33 10.69 13.23 -2.29
CA GLN A 33 9.44 13.56 -3.00
C GLN A 33 8.77 12.32 -3.62
N PHE A 34 9.58 11.44 -4.24
CA PHE A 34 9.09 10.17 -4.78
C PHE A 34 8.49 9.27 -3.69
N LYS A 35 9.10 9.24 -2.49
CA LYS A 35 8.58 8.43 -1.37
C LYS A 35 7.25 8.94 -0.84
N GLN A 36 7.02 10.25 -0.81
CA GLN A 36 5.73 10.81 -0.40
C GLN A 36 4.64 10.51 -1.43
N GLY A 37 4.93 10.66 -2.72
CA GLY A 37 4.02 10.26 -3.80
C GLY A 37 3.70 8.77 -3.74
N LEU A 38 4.71 7.93 -3.54
CA LEU A 38 4.55 6.48 -3.39
C LEU A 38 3.68 6.13 -2.17
N TYR A 39 3.88 6.78 -1.03
CA TYR A 39 3.06 6.52 0.15
C TYR A 39 1.58 6.87 -0.07
N ARG A 40 1.29 7.98 -0.77
CA ARG A 40 -0.09 8.31 -1.17
C ARG A 40 -0.67 7.25 -2.10
N PHE A 41 0.10 6.80 -3.10
CA PHE A 41 -0.31 5.74 -4.01
C PHE A 41 -0.61 4.42 -3.27
N LEU A 42 0.26 4.00 -2.35
CA LEU A 42 0.09 2.76 -1.59
C LEU A 42 -1.12 2.79 -0.66
N ASN A 43 -1.47 3.97 -0.12
CA ASN A 43 -2.69 4.17 0.66
C ASN A 43 -3.95 4.10 -0.22
N VAL A 44 -3.95 4.72 -1.40
CA VAL A 44 -5.06 4.60 -2.36
C VAL A 44 -5.24 3.15 -2.80
N ALA A 45 -4.14 2.46 -3.10
CA ALA A 45 -4.17 1.04 -3.44
C ALA A 45 -4.76 0.19 -2.31
N LEU A 46 -4.39 0.47 -1.05
CA LEU A 46 -4.97 -0.20 0.12
C LEU A 46 -6.50 -0.04 0.19
N ILE A 47 -7.02 1.17 -0.07
CA ILE A 47 -8.46 1.43 -0.12
C ILE A 47 -9.12 0.58 -1.22
N VAL A 48 -8.52 0.50 -2.42
CA VAL A 48 -9.02 -0.32 -3.52
C VAL A 48 -9.08 -1.80 -3.13
N HIS A 49 -8.04 -2.33 -2.48
CA HIS A 49 -8.04 -3.71 -1.97
C HIS A 49 -9.18 -3.95 -0.97
N PHE A 50 -9.46 -2.99 -0.07
CA PHE A 50 -10.57 -3.07 0.87
C PHE A 50 -11.93 -3.07 0.16
N VAL A 51 -12.14 -2.19 -0.82
CA VAL A 51 -13.39 -2.15 -1.59
C VAL A 51 -13.64 -3.48 -2.29
N ILE A 52 -12.62 -4.06 -2.93
CA ILE A 52 -12.73 -5.36 -3.60
C ILE A 52 -13.04 -6.47 -2.58
N ALA A 53 -12.39 -6.48 -1.42
CA ALA A 53 -12.64 -7.45 -0.36
C ALA A 53 -14.08 -7.38 0.16
N VAL A 54 -14.59 -6.16 0.39
CA VAL A 54 -15.98 -5.93 0.79
C VAL A 54 -16.95 -6.47 -0.27
N MET A 55 -16.74 -6.10 -1.54
CA MET A 55 -17.55 -6.60 -2.66
C MET A 55 -17.53 -8.12 -2.77
N LEU A 56 -16.39 -8.75 -2.46
CA LEU A 56 -16.25 -10.20 -2.45
C LEU A 56 -17.04 -10.85 -1.30
N VAL A 57 -16.99 -10.28 -0.09
CA VAL A 57 -17.74 -10.79 1.08
C VAL A 57 -19.25 -10.73 0.86
N PHE A 58 -19.73 -9.67 0.20
CA PHE A 58 -21.15 -9.53 -0.13
C PHE A 58 -21.59 -10.30 -1.38
N SER A 59 -20.67 -10.98 -2.08
CA SER A 59 -21.04 -11.81 -3.22
C SER A 59 -21.60 -13.16 -2.76
N SER A 60 -22.72 -13.58 -3.35
CA SER A 60 -23.30 -14.92 -3.13
C SER A 60 -22.42 -16.07 -3.61
N THR A 61 -21.35 -15.76 -4.36
CA THR A 61 -20.36 -16.73 -4.87
C THR A 61 -19.06 -16.74 -4.07
N ALA A 62 -19.04 -16.16 -2.86
CA ALA A 62 -17.84 -16.05 -2.07
C ALA A 62 -17.39 -17.42 -1.53
N ILE A 63 -16.32 -17.96 -2.12
CA ILE A 63 -15.65 -19.15 -1.60
C ILE A 63 -14.73 -18.69 -0.48
N SER A 64 -14.76 -19.36 0.67
CA SER A 64 -13.91 -19.05 1.83
C SER A 64 -12.43 -18.86 1.46
N GLY A 65 -11.92 -19.66 0.53
CA GLY A 65 -10.56 -19.54 0.00
C GLY A 65 -10.28 -18.21 -0.70
N LEU A 66 -11.22 -17.66 -1.48
CA LEU A 66 -11.03 -16.35 -2.12
C LEU A 66 -11.03 -15.21 -1.10
N ILE A 67 -11.86 -15.30 -0.06
CA ILE A 67 -11.87 -14.31 1.03
C ILE A 67 -10.51 -14.31 1.74
N THR A 68 -10.00 -15.48 2.12
CA THR A 68 -8.68 -15.63 2.74
C THR A 68 -7.58 -15.05 1.86
N LEU A 69 -7.64 -15.30 0.55
CA LEU A 69 -6.68 -14.76 -0.42
C LEU A 69 -6.74 -13.23 -0.48
N SER A 70 -7.94 -12.65 -0.48
CA SER A 70 -8.14 -11.20 -0.46
C SER A 70 -7.59 -10.56 0.83
N LEU A 71 -7.77 -11.22 1.98
CA LEU A 71 -7.21 -10.77 3.25
C LEU A 71 -5.68 -10.82 3.25
N LEU A 72 -5.09 -11.86 2.63
CA LEU A 72 -3.64 -11.97 2.47
C LEU A 72 -3.07 -10.82 1.64
N VAL A 73 -3.75 -10.45 0.55
CA VAL A 73 -3.37 -9.29 -0.29
C VAL A 73 -3.39 -8.00 0.52
N ILE A 74 -4.43 -7.78 1.35
CA ILE A 74 -4.52 -6.61 2.24
C ILE A 74 -3.37 -6.60 3.26
N ALA A 75 -3.08 -7.74 3.88
CA ALA A 75 -2.00 -7.86 4.87
C ALA A 75 -0.64 -7.52 4.24
N LEU A 76 -0.36 -8.03 3.04
CA LEU A 76 0.89 -7.75 2.35
C LEU A 76 0.99 -6.27 1.90
N GLN A 77 -0.12 -5.68 1.46
CA GLN A 77 -0.18 -4.24 1.14
C GLN A 77 0.06 -3.36 2.38
N LEU A 78 -0.46 -3.75 3.55
CA LEU A 78 -0.18 -3.09 4.82
C LEU A 78 1.32 -3.11 5.15
N VAL A 79 1.99 -4.24 4.93
CA VAL A 79 3.44 -4.35 5.11
C VAL A 79 4.17 -3.36 4.19
N CYS A 80 3.80 -3.28 2.91
CA CYS A 80 4.38 -2.30 1.98
C CYS A 80 4.18 -0.85 2.46
N ASN A 81 2.98 -0.52 2.95
CA ASN A 81 2.66 0.79 3.51
C ASN A 81 3.51 1.11 4.75
N VAL A 82 3.67 0.17 5.68
CA VAL A 82 4.48 0.34 6.89
C VAL A 82 5.96 0.55 6.55
N ILE A 83 6.50 -0.22 5.59
CA ILE A 83 7.89 -0.05 5.12
C ILE A 83 8.10 1.34 4.52
N CYS A 84 7.18 1.81 3.67
CA CYS A 84 7.26 3.15 3.09
C CYS A 84 7.10 4.25 4.15
N TYR A 85 6.17 4.10 5.08
CA TYR A 85 5.96 5.04 6.19
C TYR A 85 7.21 5.17 7.07
N LYS A 86 7.79 4.06 7.52
CA LYS A 86 9.05 4.08 8.30
C LYS A 86 10.19 4.74 7.50
N SER A 87 10.25 4.50 6.20
CA SER A 87 11.25 5.10 5.31
C SER A 87 11.10 6.62 5.16
N VAL A 88 9.86 7.12 5.10
CA VAL A 88 9.57 8.57 5.06
C VAL A 88 9.86 9.21 6.41
N LYS A 89 9.38 8.62 7.52
CA LYS A 89 9.57 9.13 8.89
C LYS A 89 11.04 9.25 9.26
N ARG A 90 11.87 8.25 8.94
CA ARG A 90 13.33 8.30 9.16
C ARG A 90 14.01 9.45 8.43
N ARG A 91 13.54 9.80 7.22
CA ARG A 91 14.11 10.92 6.46
C ARG A 91 13.62 12.28 6.97
N GLN A 92 12.37 12.41 7.38
CA GLN A 92 11.88 13.63 8.04
C GLN A 92 12.64 13.93 9.33
N ALA A 93 12.98 12.91 10.13
CA ALA A 93 13.80 13.07 11.33
C ALA A 93 15.23 13.57 11.04
N ARG A 94 15.80 13.25 9.86
CA ARG A 94 17.11 13.77 9.43
C ARG A 94 17.07 15.19 8.88
N VAL A 95 15.91 15.67 8.44
CA VAL A 95 15.74 16.99 7.82
C VAL A 95 15.29 18.04 8.84
N LYS A 96 14.70 17.64 9.97
CA LYS A 96 14.53 18.56 11.09
C LYS A 96 15.94 18.95 11.58
N PRO A 97 16.29 20.26 11.59
CA PRO A 97 17.50 20.68 12.28
C PRO A 97 17.37 20.20 13.72
N SER A 98 18.40 19.54 14.24
CA SER A 98 18.50 19.31 15.67
C SER A 98 18.34 20.66 16.34
N LEU A 99 17.51 20.73 17.39
CA LEU A 99 17.33 21.96 18.18
C LEU A 99 18.68 22.51 18.70
N ASP A 100 19.73 21.70 18.68
CA ASP A 100 21.11 22.05 18.98
C ASP A 100 21.72 23.10 18.01
N HIS A 101 21.10 23.36 16.85
CA HIS A 101 21.57 24.42 15.95
C HIS A 101 21.05 25.81 16.33
N PHE A 102 20.03 25.92 17.20
CA PHE A 102 19.40 27.19 17.56
C PHE A 102 19.86 27.76 18.92
N SER A 103 20.88 27.18 19.57
CA SER A 103 21.43 27.71 20.83
C SER A 103 22.80 28.36 20.69
N MET A 104 23.22 28.71 19.48
CA MET A 104 24.36 29.61 19.25
C MET A 104 23.89 30.81 18.45
N ASP A 105 23.25 31.75 19.16
CA ASP A 105 23.40 33.21 19.04
C ASP A 105 22.53 33.89 20.11
#